data_AF-A0A1J3FXZ4-F1
#
_entry.id   AF-A0A1J3FXZ4-F1
#
_cell.length_a   1.000
_cell.length_b   1.000
_cell.length_c   1.000
_cell.angle_alpha   90.00
_cell.angle_beta   90.00
_cell.angle_gamma   90.00
#
_symmetry.space_group_name_H-M   'P 1'
#
loop_
_entity.id
_entity.type
_entity.pdbx_description
1 polymer ?
#
loop_
_entity_poly.entity_id
_entity_poly.type
_entity_poly.pdbx_seq_one_letter_code
_entity_poly.pdbx_strand_id
1 'polypeptide(L)'
;MLPVSNPSSPERLLKKLRTPDTTTDTDRKSSFNSLSSIGNSPVNRSSYISSSRSHCKWLILSLLSLQLILFITLRSIPFPHHRSPENFPSPAVSISNEPLSTRIQPEPDISGRCDSGRVFVYDMPKIFNEVILQQCDNLNPWSSRCDALSNDGFGKEATSLKGVIPDGLVPSWFWTDQFVSEIIFHNRILNHRCRTSDPESATAFYIPFYAGLAVGQYLWSNYAAADRDRHCKMMTEWVRDQPYWNRSNGWDHFMTMGRITWDFRRTKDDDWGSNCIYIPGMRNITRLLIERNSWDHFDVGVPYPTGFHPRSDSDVLNWQDFVRNRRRETLFCFAGAPRAGIEHDFRGILLRHCEESRGACRTVDCTGGRCSNGSSAILETFLGSDFCLQPRGDSFTRRSIFDCMIAGSIPVFFWRRTAYMQYQWFLPNEPDSYSVFIDRNEVKNGTTSIREVLERYSKEEVRRMRERVIELVPNLVYSKSPNGLETFKDAFDVAVDGVFRRFKEQENWYKWR
;
A
#
# COMPACT_ATOMS: atom_id res chain seq x y z
N MET A 1 -17.59 -35.28 -14.75
CA MET A 1 -18.35 -35.11 -16.00
C MET A 1 -19.62 -34.34 -15.69
N LEU A 2 -19.70 -33.10 -16.22
CA LEU A 2 -20.85 -32.16 -16.35
C LEU A 2 -21.63 -31.71 -15.08
N PRO A 3 -22.33 -30.54 -15.10
CA PRO A 3 -22.35 -29.45 -16.09
C PRO A 3 -22.15 -28.02 -15.53
N VAL A 4 -21.73 -27.14 -16.43
CA VAL A 4 -21.66 -25.68 -16.29
C VAL A 4 -23.00 -25.07 -16.73
N SER A 5 -23.55 -24.14 -15.96
CA SER A 5 -24.72 -23.33 -16.32
C SER A 5 -24.33 -21.86 -16.47
N ASN A 6 -24.42 -21.37 -17.71
CA ASN A 6 -24.49 -19.94 -18.05
C ASN A 6 -25.93 -19.43 -17.84
N PRO A 7 -26.12 -18.14 -17.57
CA PRO A 7 -27.28 -17.42 -18.04
C PRO A 7 -26.89 -16.31 -19.03
N SER A 8 -27.44 -16.46 -20.22
CA SER A 8 -27.50 -15.52 -21.34
C SER A 8 -28.47 -14.36 -21.09
N SER A 9 -28.09 -13.17 -21.55
CA SER A 9 -28.96 -12.00 -21.80
C SER A 9 -29.98 -12.25 -22.93
N PRO A 10 -31.09 -11.49 -22.98
CA PRO A 10 -31.82 -11.16 -24.22
C PRO A 10 -31.57 -9.68 -24.61
N GLU A 11 -31.15 -9.39 -25.86
CA GLU A 11 -31.96 -8.85 -26.97
C GLU A 11 -32.40 -7.37 -26.76
N ARG A 12 -32.38 -6.44 -27.72
CA ARG A 12 -32.31 -6.49 -29.19
C ARG A 12 -32.02 -5.08 -29.76
N LEU A 13 -31.13 -5.07 -30.76
CA LEU A 13 -31.23 -4.41 -32.08
C LEU A 13 -32.03 -3.10 -32.28
N LEU A 14 -31.31 -2.04 -32.68
CA LEU A 14 -31.79 -1.06 -33.67
C LEU A 14 -30.69 -0.81 -34.73
N LYS A 15 -30.99 -1.24 -35.97
CA LYS A 15 -30.22 -1.02 -37.20
C LYS A 15 -30.17 0.48 -37.55
N LYS A 16 -29.01 0.97 -38.03
CA LYS A 16 -28.95 2.18 -38.86
C LYS A 16 -28.17 1.87 -40.15
N LEU A 17 -28.82 2.16 -41.27
CA LEU A 17 -28.35 1.94 -42.64
C LEU A 17 -27.13 2.83 -42.98
N ARG A 18 -26.25 2.28 -43.82
CA ARG A 18 -25.22 2.98 -44.62
C ARG A 18 -25.82 3.43 -45.95
N THR A 19 -25.35 4.58 -46.45
CA THR A 19 -24.81 4.90 -47.81
C THR A 19 -24.68 6.44 -47.95
N PRO A 20 -23.97 7.02 -48.95
CA PRO A 20 -22.51 7.13 -49.04
C PRO A 20 -22.04 8.60 -49.24
N ASP A 21 -20.79 8.93 -48.85
CA ASP A 21 -20.19 10.24 -49.11
C ASP A 21 -19.56 10.31 -50.51
N THR A 22 -19.93 11.35 -51.25
CA THR A 22 -19.27 11.85 -52.45
C THR A 22 -18.31 12.99 -52.11
N THR A 23 -17.14 12.91 -52.71
CA THR A 23 -16.03 13.87 -52.77
C THR A 23 -16.41 15.27 -53.26
N THR A 24 -15.83 16.32 -52.66
CA THR A 24 -15.20 17.46 -53.38
C THR A 24 -14.26 18.26 -52.47
N ASP A 25 -13.08 18.55 -53.03
CA ASP A 25 -12.05 19.51 -52.59
C ASP A 25 -12.60 20.93 -52.36
N THR A 26 -12.00 21.68 -51.43
CA THR A 26 -11.19 22.89 -51.77
C THR A 26 -10.66 23.62 -50.53
N ASP A 27 -9.41 24.08 -50.68
CA ASP A 27 -8.60 24.92 -49.80
C ASP A 27 -9.28 26.15 -49.18
N ARG A 28 -8.92 26.47 -47.92
CA ARG A 28 -8.58 27.85 -47.53
C ARG A 28 -7.86 27.95 -46.19
N LYS A 29 -6.59 28.38 -46.25
CA LYS A 29 -5.82 28.97 -45.14
C LYS A 29 -6.07 30.49 -45.07
N SER A 30 -6.29 31.02 -43.86
CA SER A 30 -6.01 32.41 -43.45
C SER A 30 -6.13 32.47 -41.93
N SER A 31 -5.03 32.53 -41.16
CA SER A 31 -4.34 33.74 -40.66
C SER A 31 -5.15 34.57 -39.65
N PHE A 32 -4.62 34.79 -38.43
CA PHE A 32 -4.10 36.09 -37.98
C PHE A 32 -3.67 36.04 -36.50
N ASN A 33 -2.36 36.25 -36.27
CA ASN A 33 -1.82 36.84 -35.06
C ASN A 33 -1.49 38.30 -35.38
N SER A 34 -1.81 39.22 -34.48
CA SER A 34 -1.35 40.61 -34.53
C SER A 34 -0.96 41.05 -33.13
N LEU A 35 0.26 41.56 -32.97
CA LEU A 35 0.56 42.85 -32.31
C LEU A 35 2.07 43.03 -32.17
N SER A 36 2.62 43.93 -32.99
CA SER A 36 3.78 44.76 -32.62
C SER A 36 3.90 45.93 -33.60
N SER A 37 3.96 47.16 -33.07
CA SER A 37 4.45 48.38 -33.73
C SER A 37 4.79 49.36 -32.57
N ILE A 38 5.85 50.18 -32.50
CA ILE A 38 6.60 51.09 -33.41
C ILE A 38 7.96 51.40 -32.69
N GLY A 39 9.13 51.71 -33.27
CA GLY A 39 9.57 51.95 -34.65
C GLY A 39 11.09 52.29 -34.77
N ASN A 40 11.65 52.14 -35.99
CA ASN A 40 12.59 52.98 -36.80
C ASN A 40 13.83 53.67 -36.14
N SER A 41 15.09 53.70 -36.66
CA SER A 41 15.76 53.36 -37.95
C SER A 41 17.32 53.14 -37.75
N PRO A 42 18.25 53.20 -38.75
CA PRO A 42 19.24 52.13 -39.02
C PRO A 42 20.73 52.54 -38.83
N VAL A 43 21.70 51.60 -38.96
CA VAL A 43 23.06 51.77 -39.56
C VAL A 43 23.95 50.50 -39.38
N ASN A 44 24.58 50.09 -40.49
CA ASN A 44 25.77 49.24 -40.69
C ASN A 44 25.83 47.79 -40.15
N ARG A 45 25.57 46.83 -41.04
CA ARG A 45 25.87 45.39 -40.88
C ARG A 45 26.69 44.91 -42.08
N SER A 46 28.03 44.87 -41.96
CA SER A 46 28.85 44.17 -42.97
C SER A 46 30.21 43.61 -42.49
N SER A 47 30.53 43.61 -41.20
CA SER A 47 31.85 43.12 -40.71
C SER A 47 31.82 41.91 -39.77
N TYR A 48 30.66 41.35 -39.42
CA TYR A 48 30.56 40.31 -38.37
C TYR A 48 30.40 38.86 -38.86
N ILE A 49 30.39 38.57 -40.17
CA ILE A 49 30.09 37.22 -40.68
C ILE A 49 31.34 36.35 -40.92
N SER A 50 32.55 36.90 -40.77
CA SER A 50 33.80 36.14 -40.94
C SER A 50 34.27 35.39 -39.68
N SER A 51 33.99 35.92 -38.47
CA SER A 51 34.47 35.32 -37.21
C SER A 51 33.62 34.13 -36.73
N SER A 52 32.37 34.00 -37.16
CA SER A 52 31.45 32.96 -36.66
C SER A 52 31.76 31.54 -37.17
N ARG A 53 32.44 31.39 -38.31
CA ARG A 53 32.72 30.06 -38.91
C ARG A 53 33.88 29.30 -38.26
N SER A 54 34.81 29.97 -37.58
CA SER A 54 35.93 29.28 -36.89
C SER A 54 35.48 28.70 -35.54
N HIS A 55 34.64 29.42 -34.79
CA HIS A 55 34.14 28.98 -33.49
C HIS A 55 33.25 27.73 -33.59
N CYS A 56 32.45 27.61 -34.66
CA CYS A 56 31.60 26.42 -34.87
C CYS A 56 32.43 25.15 -35.12
N LYS A 57 33.59 25.26 -35.79
CA LYS A 57 34.49 24.11 -36.02
C LYS A 57 35.17 23.63 -34.74
N TRP A 58 35.57 24.56 -33.88
CA TRP A 58 36.14 24.24 -32.56
C TRP A 58 35.10 23.63 -31.60
N LEU A 59 33.85 24.08 -31.67
CA LEU A 59 32.76 23.48 -30.91
C LEU A 59 32.47 22.03 -31.34
N ILE A 60 32.47 21.76 -32.65
CA ILE A 60 32.28 20.40 -33.16
C ILE A 60 33.46 19.49 -32.79
N LEU A 61 34.70 19.98 -32.90
CA LEU A 61 35.89 19.22 -32.52
C LEU A 61 35.94 18.90 -31.02
N SER A 62 35.50 19.84 -30.17
CA SER A 62 35.43 19.61 -28.71
C SER A 62 34.31 18.64 -28.31
N LEU A 63 33.17 18.66 -29.00
CA LEU A 63 32.11 17.67 -28.79
C LEU A 63 32.54 16.26 -29.22
N LEU A 64 33.24 16.14 -30.35
CA LEU A 64 33.77 14.86 -30.83
C LEU A 64 34.88 14.32 -29.92
N SER A 65 35.75 15.18 -29.38
CA SER A 65 36.77 14.74 -28.42
C SER A 65 36.15 14.28 -27.10
N LEU A 66 35.11 14.98 -26.62
CA LEU A 66 34.37 14.58 -25.42
C LEU A 66 33.68 13.22 -25.60
N GLN A 67 33.06 12.98 -26.75
CA GLN A 67 32.45 11.69 -27.09
C GLN A 67 33.48 10.55 -27.16
N LEU A 68 34.67 10.82 -27.71
CA LEU A 68 35.76 9.84 -27.77
C LEU A 68 36.30 9.51 -26.38
N ILE A 69 36.45 10.50 -25.50
CA ILE A 69 36.88 10.31 -24.10
C ILE A 69 35.83 9.49 -23.34
N LEU A 70 34.53 9.77 -23.53
CA LEU A 70 33.44 8.99 -22.94
C LEU A 70 33.46 7.53 -23.43
N PHE A 71 33.70 7.30 -24.71
CA PHE A 71 33.78 5.95 -25.28
C PHE A 71 34.98 5.15 -24.75
N ILE A 72 36.13 5.79 -24.56
CA ILE A 72 37.34 5.16 -24.01
C ILE A 72 37.19 4.88 -22.51
N THR A 73 36.57 5.80 -21.76
CA THR A 73 36.31 5.62 -20.32
C THR A 73 35.24 4.57 -20.05
N LEU A 74 34.20 4.46 -20.88
CA LEU A 74 33.18 3.40 -20.79
C LEU A 74 33.72 1.99 -21.09
N ARG A 75 34.76 1.87 -21.92
CA ARG A 75 35.47 0.58 -22.15
C ARG A 75 36.41 0.18 -21.01
N SER A 76 36.68 1.09 -20.07
CA SER A 76 37.59 0.87 -18.94
C SER A 76 36.86 0.54 -17.63
N ILE A 77 35.53 0.39 -17.66
CA ILE A 77 34.75 -0.09 -16.52
C ILE A 77 34.76 -1.63 -16.56
N PRO A 78 35.28 -2.31 -15.53
CA PRO A 78 35.17 -3.76 -15.44
C PRO A 78 33.68 -4.11 -15.33
N PHE A 79 33.15 -4.85 -16.31
CA PHE A 79 31.87 -5.52 -16.12
C PHE A 79 31.98 -6.43 -14.89
N PRO A 80 31.10 -6.31 -13.89
CA PRO A 80 31.03 -7.31 -12.84
C PRO A 80 30.71 -8.64 -13.50
N HIS A 81 31.62 -9.61 -13.40
CA HIS A 81 31.33 -10.97 -13.83
C HIS A 81 30.03 -11.45 -13.21
N HIS A 82 29.13 -11.93 -14.06
CA HIS A 82 28.01 -12.77 -13.66
C HIS A 82 28.55 -13.89 -12.77
N ARG A 83 28.33 -13.78 -11.46
CA ARG A 83 28.39 -14.95 -10.58
C ARG A 83 27.16 -15.79 -10.88
N SER A 84 27.41 -16.99 -11.39
CA SER A 84 26.45 -18.09 -11.41
C SER A 84 25.85 -18.27 -10.01
N PRO A 85 24.59 -18.74 -9.89
CA PRO A 85 24.01 -19.00 -8.58
C PRO A 85 24.80 -20.11 -7.89
N GLU A 86 25.45 -19.76 -6.77
CA GLU A 86 25.96 -20.75 -5.85
C GLU A 86 24.78 -21.55 -5.30
N ASN A 87 24.89 -22.87 -5.34
CA ASN A 87 23.94 -23.79 -4.73
C ASN A 87 23.76 -23.41 -3.26
N PHE A 88 22.51 -23.21 -2.84
CA PHE A 88 22.17 -22.92 -1.45
C PHE A 88 22.63 -24.09 -0.56
N PRO A 89 23.49 -23.86 0.45
CA PRO A 89 23.77 -24.90 1.43
C PRO A 89 22.50 -25.12 2.27
N SER A 90 22.11 -26.39 2.43
CA SER A 90 21.10 -26.78 3.41
C SER A 90 21.51 -26.31 4.81
N PRO A 91 20.58 -25.85 5.67
CA PRO A 91 20.92 -25.54 7.04
C PRO A 91 21.30 -26.83 7.77
N ALA A 92 22.57 -26.93 8.17
CA ALA A 92 22.99 -27.90 9.18
C ALA A 92 22.35 -27.49 10.51
N VAL A 93 21.56 -28.39 11.08
CA VAL A 93 21.12 -28.29 12.47
C VAL A 93 22.38 -28.32 13.34
N SER A 94 22.80 -27.17 13.86
CA SER A 94 23.89 -27.10 14.84
C SER A 94 23.37 -27.62 16.18
N ILE A 95 23.48 -28.93 16.39
CA ILE A 95 23.40 -29.54 17.71
C ILE A 95 24.73 -29.27 18.40
N SER A 96 24.81 -28.16 19.13
CA SER A 96 25.90 -27.94 20.09
C SER A 96 25.57 -28.72 21.37
N ASN A 97 26.16 -29.90 21.51
CA ASN A 97 26.23 -30.64 22.77
C ASN A 97 27.42 -30.14 23.59
N GLU A 98 27.18 -29.33 24.62
CA GLU A 98 28.11 -29.09 25.73
C GLU A 98 27.28 -28.87 27.00
N PRO A 99 27.47 -29.66 28.08
CA PRO A 99 26.62 -29.62 29.26
C PRO A 99 27.17 -28.63 30.29
N LEU A 100 26.61 -27.42 30.36
CA LEU A 100 26.80 -26.55 31.53
C LEU A 100 25.56 -26.59 32.42
N SER A 101 25.64 -27.47 33.42
CA SER A 101 24.70 -27.56 34.53
C SER A 101 24.72 -26.25 35.32
N THR A 102 23.76 -25.37 35.02
CA THR A 102 23.34 -24.32 35.95
C THR A 102 21.82 -24.34 35.99
N ARG A 103 21.31 -24.79 37.14
CA ARG A 103 19.90 -24.98 37.45
C ARG A 103 19.21 -23.61 37.48
N ILE A 104 18.76 -23.13 36.33
CA ILE A 104 17.80 -22.03 36.25
C ILE A 104 16.46 -22.60 36.70
N GLN A 105 15.93 -22.09 37.80
CA GLN A 105 14.59 -22.44 38.25
C GLN A 105 13.59 -22.08 37.16
N PRO A 106 12.60 -22.94 36.88
CA PRO A 106 11.54 -22.56 35.95
C PRO A 106 10.82 -21.35 36.54
N GLU A 107 10.82 -20.24 35.79
CA GLU A 107 9.81 -19.21 36.01
C GLU A 107 8.43 -19.85 35.99
N PRO A 108 7.50 -19.39 36.82
CA PRO A 108 6.21 -20.03 36.99
C PRO A 108 5.50 -20.15 35.65
N ASP A 109 5.09 -21.39 35.36
CA ASP A 109 4.39 -21.84 34.18
C ASP A 109 3.20 -20.91 33.84
N ILE A 110 3.39 -20.08 32.80
CA ILE A 110 2.37 -19.24 32.17
C ILE A 110 1.61 -20.07 31.13
N SER A 111 1.20 -21.29 31.49
CA SER A 111 0.64 -22.27 30.55
C SER A 111 -0.68 -21.84 29.88
N GLY A 112 -1.34 -20.77 30.36
CA GLY A 112 -2.60 -20.25 29.82
C GLY A 112 -2.56 -18.97 28.96
N ARG A 113 -1.38 -18.38 28.66
CA ARG A 113 -1.34 -17.08 27.91
C ARG A 113 -1.32 -17.19 26.39
N CYS A 114 -1.16 -18.39 25.84
CA CYS A 114 -1.06 -18.66 24.41
C CYS A 114 -2.05 -19.75 23.95
N ASP A 115 -3.20 -19.84 24.62
CA ASP A 115 -4.25 -20.83 24.34
C ASP A 115 -4.78 -20.74 22.92
N SER A 116 -4.73 -19.55 22.32
CA SER A 116 -5.06 -19.32 20.91
C SER A 116 -4.12 -20.05 19.97
N GLY A 117 -2.84 -20.20 20.32
CA GLY A 117 -1.83 -20.87 19.50
C GLY A 117 -0.43 -20.32 19.72
N ARG A 118 0.56 -21.03 19.17
CA ARG A 118 1.96 -20.59 19.11
C ARG A 118 2.39 -20.42 17.66
N VAL A 119 3.30 -19.47 17.42
CA VAL A 119 3.85 -19.22 16.08
C VAL A 119 5.33 -19.56 16.03
N PHE A 120 5.70 -20.40 15.07
CA PHE A 120 7.10 -20.59 14.69
C PHE A 120 7.42 -19.62 13.56
N VAL A 121 8.57 -18.94 13.64
CA VAL A 121 9.05 -18.02 12.61
C VAL A 121 10.23 -18.70 11.93
N TYR A 122 10.14 -18.92 10.61
CA TYR A 122 11.23 -19.50 9.86
C TYR A 122 12.48 -18.62 9.89
N ASP A 123 13.64 -19.24 10.10
CA ASP A 123 14.93 -18.59 9.87
C ASP A 123 15.29 -18.69 8.37
N MET A 124 14.78 -17.73 7.60
CA MET A 124 14.95 -17.70 6.15
C MET A 124 16.30 -17.09 5.74
N PRO A 125 16.88 -17.50 4.59
CA PRO A 125 18.02 -16.82 4.01
C PRO A 125 17.80 -15.31 3.87
N LYS A 126 18.82 -14.54 4.25
CA LYS A 126 18.79 -13.06 4.31
C LYS A 126 18.36 -12.38 3.00
N ILE A 127 18.47 -13.06 1.86
CA ILE A 127 18.00 -12.57 0.55
C ILE A 127 16.50 -12.25 0.54
N PHE A 128 15.71 -12.88 1.41
CA PHE A 128 14.26 -12.71 1.48
C PHE A 128 13.81 -11.54 2.36
N ASN A 129 14.72 -10.92 3.12
CA ASN A 129 14.38 -9.82 4.04
C ASN A 129 15.52 -8.80 4.20
N GLU A 130 16.60 -9.14 4.91
CA GLU A 130 17.69 -8.22 5.27
C GLU A 130 18.37 -7.60 4.03
N VAL A 131 18.67 -8.41 3.01
CA VAL A 131 19.33 -7.90 1.79
C VAL A 131 18.42 -6.94 1.02
N ILE A 132 17.10 -7.18 1.03
CA ILE A 132 16.12 -6.27 0.41
C ILE A 132 16.17 -4.91 1.10
N LEU A 133 16.26 -4.89 2.45
CA LEU A 133 16.39 -3.63 3.21
C LEU A 133 17.74 -2.94 2.98
N GLN A 134 18.84 -3.70 2.91
CA GLN A 134 20.16 -3.14 2.60
C GLN A 134 20.22 -2.50 1.21
N GLN A 135 19.33 -2.91 0.30
CA GLN A 135 19.21 -2.36 -1.05
C GLN A 135 18.04 -1.37 -1.17
N CYS A 136 17.67 -0.69 -0.08
CA CYS A 136 16.53 0.23 -0.01
C CYS A 136 16.57 1.38 -1.04
N ASP A 137 17.75 1.77 -1.52
CA ASP A 137 17.92 2.75 -2.60
C ASP A 137 17.36 2.26 -3.95
N ASN A 138 17.33 0.94 -4.16
CA ASN A 138 16.96 0.32 -5.43
C ASN A 138 15.50 -0.15 -5.48
N LEU A 139 14.74 0.00 -4.39
CA LEU A 139 13.36 -0.52 -4.28
C LEU A 139 12.31 0.35 -4.99
N ASN A 140 12.73 1.47 -5.59
CA ASN A 140 11.87 2.41 -6.30
C ASN A 140 12.69 3.19 -7.33
N PRO A 141 12.25 3.30 -8.60
CA PRO A 141 12.99 4.04 -9.62
C PRO A 141 13.07 5.56 -9.40
N TRP A 142 12.18 6.16 -8.60
CA TRP A 142 12.12 7.63 -8.48
C TRP A 142 12.94 8.20 -7.34
N SER A 143 13.05 7.49 -6.22
CA SER A 143 13.77 7.96 -5.03
C SER A 143 14.09 6.80 -4.10
N SER A 144 15.17 6.95 -3.34
CA SER A 144 15.51 6.04 -2.25
C SER A 144 14.32 5.84 -1.30
N ARG A 145 14.14 4.60 -0.85
CA ARG A 145 13.13 4.23 0.15
C ARG A 145 13.72 4.12 1.56
N CYS A 146 15.03 4.29 1.74
CA CYS A 146 15.69 4.03 3.03
C CYS A 146 15.08 4.83 4.19
N ASP A 147 14.73 6.11 3.96
CA ASP A 147 14.04 6.94 4.95
C ASP A 147 12.68 6.37 5.36
N ALA A 148 11.92 5.84 4.39
CA ALA A 148 10.61 5.23 4.62
C ALA A 148 10.70 3.89 5.34
N LEU A 149 11.82 3.17 5.20
CA LEU A 149 12.06 1.88 5.84
C LEU A 149 12.80 1.99 7.18
N SER A 150 13.24 3.19 7.56
CA SER A 150 13.87 3.45 8.86
C SER A 150 12.92 3.20 10.04
N ASN A 151 13.46 3.17 11.26
CA ASN A 151 12.69 2.92 12.49
C ASN A 151 11.78 1.69 12.37
N ASP A 152 12.35 0.54 11.98
CA ASP A 152 11.61 -0.72 11.90
C ASP A 152 10.41 -0.67 10.95
N GLY A 153 10.49 0.16 9.90
CA GLY A 153 9.43 0.35 8.91
C GLY A 153 8.46 1.49 9.24
N PHE A 154 8.58 2.16 10.38
CA PHE A 154 7.74 3.33 10.70
C PHE A 154 8.17 4.60 9.93
N GLY A 155 9.39 4.65 9.43
CA GLY A 155 9.92 5.82 8.72
C GLY A 155 10.37 6.94 9.67
N LYS A 156 10.54 8.15 9.14
CA LYS A 156 10.98 9.32 9.92
C LYS A 156 9.90 9.79 10.89
N GLU A 157 10.29 10.26 12.07
CA GLU A 157 9.36 10.88 13.02
C GLU A 157 8.65 12.09 12.39
N ALA A 158 7.34 12.20 12.63
CA ALA A 158 6.49 13.24 12.06
C ALA A 158 6.46 14.50 12.95
N THR A 159 7.64 15.03 13.26
CA THR A 159 7.81 16.19 14.17
C THR A 159 7.11 17.45 13.65
N SER A 160 6.89 17.58 12.35
CA SER A 160 6.12 18.68 11.75
C SER A 160 4.62 18.65 12.07
N LEU A 161 4.11 17.60 12.73
CA LEU A 161 2.75 17.56 13.27
C LEU A 161 2.62 18.29 14.62
N LYS A 162 3.73 18.79 15.19
CA LYS A 162 3.68 19.60 16.42
C LYS A 162 2.74 20.80 16.23
N GLY A 163 1.83 21.00 17.19
CA GLY A 163 0.77 22.01 17.12
C GLY A 163 -0.50 21.57 16.40
N VAL A 164 -0.47 20.45 15.65
CA VAL A 164 -1.66 19.80 15.09
C VAL A 164 -2.20 18.73 16.04
N ILE A 165 -1.29 17.96 16.65
CA ILE A 165 -1.57 16.87 17.59
C ILE A 165 -1.09 17.22 19.01
N PRO A 166 -1.53 16.49 20.06
CA PRO A 166 -1.02 16.68 21.43
C PRO A 166 0.51 16.48 21.51
N ASP A 167 1.21 17.38 22.19
CA ASP A 167 2.68 17.36 22.28
C ASP A 167 3.23 16.03 22.81
N GLY A 168 2.57 15.43 23.80
CA GLY A 168 2.97 14.14 24.37
C GLY A 168 2.88 12.95 23.41
N LEU A 169 2.12 13.10 22.32
CA LEU A 169 1.93 12.06 21.29
C LEU A 169 2.85 12.24 20.08
N VAL A 170 3.55 13.36 19.92
CA VAL A 170 4.47 13.58 18.79
C VAL A 170 5.46 12.42 18.57
N PRO A 171 6.08 11.83 19.62
CA PRO A 171 7.00 10.69 19.45
C PRO A 171 6.33 9.37 19.01
N SER A 172 5.00 9.35 18.93
CA SER A 172 4.17 8.22 18.47
C SER A 172 3.70 8.43 17.02
N TRP A 173 4.14 9.49 16.35
CA TRP A 173 3.76 9.78 14.96
C TRP A 173 4.95 9.74 14.01
N PHE A 174 4.75 9.12 12.84
CA PHE A 174 5.77 8.89 11.84
C PHE A 174 5.24 9.12 10.42
N TRP A 175 6.16 9.40 9.51
CA TRP A 175 5.93 9.42 8.07
C TRP A 175 5.99 8.02 7.48
N THR A 176 5.14 7.15 7.99
CA THR A 176 5.06 5.73 7.62
C THR A 176 4.68 5.59 6.17
N ASP A 177 5.35 4.70 5.45
CA ASP A 177 5.01 4.35 4.08
C ASP A 177 3.95 3.23 4.05
N GLN A 178 3.04 3.30 3.10
CA GLN A 178 1.88 2.42 3.05
C GLN A 178 2.22 0.95 2.73
N PHE A 179 3.44 0.66 2.28
CA PHE A 179 3.86 -0.67 1.82
C PHE A 179 4.82 -1.41 2.77
N VAL A 180 4.94 -0.96 4.03
CA VAL A 180 5.94 -1.45 5.00
C VAL A 180 5.45 -2.55 5.94
N SER A 181 4.23 -3.06 5.75
CA SER A 181 3.63 -4.05 6.66
C SER A 181 4.51 -5.28 6.90
N GLU A 182 5.31 -5.69 5.92
CA GLU A 182 6.23 -6.83 6.02
C GLU A 182 7.29 -6.64 7.12
N ILE A 183 7.85 -5.43 7.22
CA ILE A 183 8.85 -5.07 8.23
C ILE A 183 8.19 -5.02 9.61
N ILE A 184 7.04 -4.32 9.72
CA ILE A 184 6.30 -4.17 10.98
C ILE A 184 5.90 -5.55 11.53
N PHE A 185 5.29 -6.40 10.70
CA PHE A 185 4.88 -7.75 11.12
C PHE A 185 6.08 -8.61 11.50
N HIS A 186 7.18 -8.56 10.74
CA HIS A 186 8.35 -9.37 11.04
C HIS A 186 8.99 -8.97 12.37
N ASN A 187 9.17 -7.67 12.62
CA ASN A 187 9.72 -7.18 13.89
C ASN A 187 8.80 -7.50 15.08
N ARG A 188 7.48 -7.35 14.91
CA ARG A 188 6.51 -7.67 15.97
C ARG A 188 6.42 -9.17 16.24
N ILE A 189 6.44 -10.02 15.23
CA ILE A 189 6.30 -11.47 15.44
C ILE A 189 7.55 -12.10 16.04
N LEU A 190 8.74 -11.55 15.77
CA LEU A 190 9.97 -11.98 16.41
C LEU A 190 9.96 -11.73 17.93
N ASN A 191 9.25 -10.69 18.39
CA ASN A 191 9.14 -10.32 19.80
C ASN A 191 7.80 -10.77 20.43
N HIS A 192 6.95 -11.46 19.68
CA HIS A 192 5.63 -11.86 20.16
C HIS A 192 5.74 -12.92 21.26
N ARG A 193 5.00 -12.73 22.36
CA ARG A 193 5.05 -13.63 23.53
C ARG A 193 4.70 -15.09 23.24
N CYS A 194 3.92 -15.35 22.18
CA CYS A 194 3.55 -16.70 21.74
C CYS A 194 4.43 -17.23 20.59
N ARG A 195 5.54 -16.55 20.30
CA ARG A 195 6.57 -17.12 19.42
C ARG A 195 7.22 -18.31 20.13
N THR A 196 7.40 -19.40 19.40
CA THR A 196 8.10 -20.60 19.89
C THR A 196 9.35 -20.85 19.06
N SER A 197 10.40 -21.36 19.72
CA SER A 197 11.59 -21.91 19.06
C SER A 197 11.43 -23.41 18.74
N ASP A 198 10.44 -24.06 19.32
CA ASP A 198 10.11 -25.46 19.04
C ASP A 198 8.99 -25.53 17.98
N PRO A 199 9.31 -25.90 16.74
CA PRO A 199 8.32 -25.99 15.66
C PRO A 199 7.27 -27.09 15.88
N GLU A 200 7.52 -28.12 16.70
CA GLU A 200 6.50 -29.14 17.00
C GLU A 200 5.35 -28.58 17.85
N SER A 201 5.65 -27.58 18.70
CA SER A 201 4.66 -26.87 19.51
C SER A 201 3.85 -25.81 18.75
N ALA A 202 4.16 -25.56 17.46
CA ALA A 202 3.61 -24.45 16.70
C ALA A 202 2.25 -24.76 16.05
N THR A 203 1.32 -23.83 16.21
CA THR A 203 0.02 -23.80 15.53
C THR A 203 0.12 -23.15 14.15
N ALA A 204 1.03 -22.19 13.99
CA ALA A 204 1.21 -21.42 12.77
C ALA A 204 2.70 -21.27 12.43
N PHE A 205 3.01 -21.24 11.14
CA PHE A 205 4.35 -21.01 10.61
C PHE A 205 4.38 -19.70 9.82
N TYR A 206 5.13 -18.72 10.32
CA TYR A 206 5.32 -17.44 9.65
C TYR A 206 6.50 -17.51 8.67
N ILE A 207 6.28 -17.07 7.43
CA ILE A 207 7.29 -16.96 6.38
C ILE A 207 7.72 -15.48 6.26
N PRO A 208 8.88 -15.08 6.81
CA PRO A 208 9.35 -13.69 6.80
C PRO A 208 9.99 -13.29 5.45
N PHE A 209 9.19 -13.32 4.38
CA PHE A 209 9.57 -12.87 3.05
C PHE A 209 8.95 -11.50 2.72
N TYR A 210 9.78 -10.52 2.36
CA TYR A 210 9.34 -9.16 2.02
C TYR A 210 8.91 -9.07 0.55
N ALA A 211 7.86 -9.80 0.19
CA ALA A 211 7.36 -9.96 -1.18
C ALA A 211 7.02 -8.64 -1.88
N GLY A 212 6.37 -7.71 -1.17
CA GLY A 212 5.97 -6.40 -1.67
C GLY A 212 7.14 -5.47 -1.94
N LEU A 213 8.14 -5.49 -1.07
CA LEU A 213 9.40 -4.76 -1.30
C LEU A 213 10.19 -5.39 -2.46
N ALA A 214 10.32 -6.72 -2.48
CA ALA A 214 11.04 -7.45 -3.53
C ALA A 214 10.45 -7.20 -4.92
N VAL A 215 9.12 -7.32 -5.09
CA VAL A 215 8.48 -7.07 -6.40
C VAL A 215 8.53 -5.59 -6.76
N GLY A 216 8.46 -4.69 -5.76
CA GLY A 216 8.43 -3.25 -5.97
C GLY A 216 9.59 -2.71 -6.80
N GLN A 217 10.78 -3.29 -6.64
CA GLN A 217 11.96 -2.96 -7.45
C GLN A 217 11.73 -3.10 -8.96
N TYR A 218 10.81 -3.99 -9.37
CA TYR A 218 10.67 -4.43 -10.76
C TYR A 218 9.35 -3.99 -11.44
N LEU A 219 8.51 -3.18 -10.78
CA LEU A 219 7.15 -2.87 -11.29
C LEU A 219 7.08 -1.79 -12.38
N TRP A 220 8.03 -0.84 -12.42
CA TRP A 220 7.89 0.40 -13.22
C TRP A 220 8.94 0.60 -14.31
N SER A 221 9.96 -0.26 -14.38
CA SER A 221 11.00 -0.20 -15.41
C SER A 221 10.89 -1.39 -16.35
N ASN A 222 11.66 -1.39 -17.44
CA ASN A 222 11.66 -2.44 -18.47
C ASN A 222 12.34 -3.73 -17.98
N TYR A 223 11.78 -4.35 -16.94
CA TYR A 223 12.19 -5.65 -16.43
C TYR A 223 11.39 -6.78 -17.06
N ALA A 224 12.01 -7.95 -17.18
CA ALA A 224 11.32 -9.13 -17.69
C ALA A 224 10.32 -9.66 -16.65
N ALA A 225 9.33 -10.42 -17.11
CA ALA A 225 8.45 -11.19 -16.23
C ALA A 225 9.24 -12.06 -15.24
N ALA A 226 10.34 -12.68 -15.69
CA ALA A 226 11.21 -13.50 -14.87
C ALA A 226 11.83 -12.73 -13.69
N ASP A 227 12.19 -11.45 -13.86
CA ASP A 227 12.76 -10.62 -12.78
C ASP A 227 11.73 -10.37 -11.67
N ARG A 228 10.49 -10.05 -12.06
CA ARG A 228 9.36 -9.83 -11.14
C ARG A 228 8.98 -11.08 -10.35
N ASP A 229 9.17 -12.26 -10.93
CA ASP A 229 8.80 -13.54 -10.30
C ASP A 229 9.94 -14.15 -9.47
N ARG A 230 11.19 -13.74 -9.70
CA ARG A 230 12.41 -14.41 -9.24
C ARG A 230 12.42 -14.70 -7.73
N HIS A 231 12.22 -13.67 -6.91
CA HIS A 231 12.31 -13.82 -5.45
C HIS A 231 11.22 -14.73 -4.90
N CYS A 232 10.01 -14.67 -5.47
CA CYS A 232 8.93 -15.54 -5.03
C CYS A 232 9.18 -17.01 -5.42
N LYS A 233 9.71 -17.28 -6.62
CA LYS A 233 10.14 -18.65 -7.02
C LYS A 233 11.17 -19.21 -6.04
N MET A 234 12.23 -18.44 -5.77
CA MET A 234 13.27 -18.82 -4.81
C MET A 234 12.72 -19.10 -3.41
N MET A 235 11.80 -18.25 -2.93
CA MET A 235 11.16 -18.44 -1.63
C MET A 235 10.31 -19.71 -1.61
N THR A 236 9.51 -19.96 -2.65
CA THR A 236 8.66 -21.14 -2.72
C THR A 236 9.45 -22.44 -2.82
N GLU A 237 10.60 -22.44 -3.51
CA GLU A 237 11.52 -23.58 -3.52
C GLU A 237 12.08 -23.82 -2.12
N TRP A 238 12.61 -22.79 -1.47
CA TRP A 238 13.19 -22.89 -0.14
C TRP A 238 12.20 -23.37 0.93
N VAL A 239 10.97 -22.83 0.94
CA VAL A 239 9.98 -23.17 1.98
C VAL A 239 9.46 -24.61 1.82
N ARG A 240 9.36 -25.10 0.58
CA ARG A 240 8.92 -26.47 0.28
C ARG A 240 9.92 -27.53 0.72
N ASP A 241 11.19 -27.16 0.81
CA ASP A 241 12.25 -28.03 1.34
C ASP A 241 12.24 -28.12 2.87
N GLN A 242 11.41 -27.34 3.57
CA GLN A 242 11.32 -27.37 5.04
C GLN A 242 10.48 -28.58 5.52
N PRO A 243 10.90 -29.31 6.56
CA PRO A 243 10.17 -30.48 7.07
C PRO A 243 8.70 -30.18 7.40
N TYR A 244 8.45 -29.05 8.06
CA TYR A 244 7.11 -28.64 8.50
C TYR A 244 6.19 -28.19 7.36
N TRP A 245 6.75 -27.80 6.21
CA TRP A 245 5.93 -27.57 5.02
C TRP A 245 5.25 -28.86 4.57
N ASN A 246 5.99 -29.96 4.49
CA ASN A 246 5.50 -31.24 3.96
C ASN A 246 4.42 -31.88 4.84
N ARG A 247 4.29 -31.46 6.11
CA ARG A 247 3.22 -31.89 7.02
C ARG A 247 1.85 -31.38 6.59
N SER A 248 1.78 -30.14 6.11
CA SER A 248 0.52 -29.44 5.86
C SER A 248 0.33 -29.02 4.40
N ASN A 249 1.37 -29.06 3.57
CA ASN A 249 1.41 -28.45 2.25
C ASN A 249 1.02 -26.95 2.28
N GLY A 250 1.53 -26.21 3.27
CA GLY A 250 1.35 -24.76 3.40
C GLY A 250 0.09 -24.31 4.14
N TRP A 251 -0.76 -25.23 4.59
CA TRP A 251 -2.07 -24.90 5.19
C TRP A 251 -1.98 -24.19 6.55
N ASP A 252 -0.95 -24.50 7.34
CA ASP A 252 -0.65 -23.83 8.61
C ASP A 252 0.42 -22.73 8.44
N HIS A 253 0.69 -22.31 7.20
CA HIS A 253 1.63 -21.26 6.86
C HIS A 253 0.92 -19.95 6.55
N PHE A 254 1.53 -18.85 6.99
CA PHE A 254 1.09 -17.53 6.61
C PHE A 254 2.24 -16.57 6.37
N MET A 255 1.96 -15.52 5.63
CA MET A 255 2.90 -14.44 5.36
C MET A 255 2.19 -13.10 5.23
N THR A 256 2.93 -12.04 5.49
CA THR A 256 2.50 -10.67 5.18
C THR A 256 3.00 -10.27 3.81
N MET A 257 2.14 -9.65 3.00
CA MET A 257 2.48 -9.11 1.70
C MET A 257 2.16 -7.62 1.72
N GLY A 258 3.20 -6.80 1.69
CA GLY A 258 3.12 -5.35 1.93
C GLY A 258 2.49 -4.55 0.79
N ARG A 259 1.85 -5.19 -0.18
CA ARG A 259 1.23 -4.57 -1.36
C ARG A 259 -0.15 -5.15 -1.61
N ILE A 260 -0.87 -4.53 -2.53
CA ILE A 260 -2.18 -5.00 -2.95
C ILE A 260 -2.06 -6.34 -3.68
N THR A 261 -3.07 -7.21 -3.53
CA THR A 261 -3.10 -8.55 -4.16
C THR A 261 -2.82 -8.55 -5.66
N TRP A 262 -3.18 -7.47 -6.36
CA TRP A 262 -3.03 -7.34 -7.81
C TRP A 262 -1.56 -7.22 -8.27
N ASP A 263 -0.65 -6.81 -7.39
CA ASP A 263 0.79 -6.78 -7.67
C ASP A 263 1.41 -8.20 -7.76
N PHE A 264 0.63 -9.23 -7.42
CA PHE A 264 1.10 -10.62 -7.32
C PHE A 264 0.27 -11.63 -8.14
N ARG A 265 -0.66 -11.14 -8.98
CA ARG A 265 -1.63 -11.95 -9.74
C ARG A 265 -1.54 -11.76 -11.25
N ARG A 266 -0.32 -11.56 -11.76
CA ARG A 266 -0.06 -11.51 -13.19
C ARG A 266 -0.34 -12.86 -13.86
N THR A 267 -1.07 -12.86 -14.98
CA THR A 267 -1.37 -14.09 -15.75
C THR A 267 -0.60 -14.17 -17.08
N LYS A 268 -0.28 -13.04 -17.71
CA LYS A 268 0.54 -12.96 -18.93
C LYS A 268 1.81 -12.14 -18.70
N ASP A 269 2.85 -12.36 -19.49
CA ASP A 269 4.16 -11.71 -19.27
C ASP A 269 4.15 -10.19 -19.52
N ASP A 270 3.24 -9.70 -20.37
CA ASP A 270 3.02 -8.29 -20.65
C ASP A 270 2.15 -7.57 -19.61
N ASP A 271 1.42 -8.30 -18.77
CA ASP A 271 0.55 -7.73 -17.75
C ASP A 271 1.34 -7.19 -16.53
N TRP A 272 0.68 -6.36 -15.72
CA TRP A 272 1.20 -5.80 -14.48
C TRP A 272 1.51 -6.85 -13.40
N GLY A 273 2.52 -6.59 -12.57
CA GLY A 273 2.79 -7.36 -11.35
C GLY A 273 3.69 -8.60 -11.53
N SER A 274 3.82 -9.39 -10.47
CA SER A 274 4.44 -10.73 -10.50
C SER A 274 3.36 -11.82 -10.59
N ASN A 275 3.75 -13.05 -10.92
CA ASN A 275 2.85 -14.21 -10.85
C ASN A 275 2.86 -14.91 -9.47
N CYS A 276 3.44 -14.29 -8.44
CA CYS A 276 3.79 -14.92 -7.17
C CYS A 276 2.65 -15.75 -6.56
N ILE A 277 1.42 -15.22 -6.46
CA ILE A 277 0.29 -15.96 -5.87
C ILE A 277 -0.09 -17.21 -6.69
N TYR A 278 0.20 -17.23 -7.99
CA TYR A 278 -0.07 -18.37 -8.86
C TYR A 278 1.08 -19.39 -8.91
N ILE A 279 2.21 -19.13 -8.26
CA ILE A 279 3.31 -20.11 -8.16
C ILE A 279 2.85 -21.31 -7.32
N PRO A 280 3.11 -22.56 -7.76
CA PRO A 280 2.83 -23.74 -6.95
C PRO A 280 3.44 -23.65 -5.55
N GLY A 281 2.63 -23.91 -4.53
CA GLY A 281 2.98 -23.71 -3.11
C GLY A 281 2.30 -22.49 -2.50
N MET A 282 2.10 -21.40 -3.24
CA MET A 282 1.49 -20.18 -2.68
C MET A 282 -0.01 -20.31 -2.42
N ARG A 283 -0.68 -21.25 -3.08
CA ARG A 283 -2.15 -21.43 -3.03
C ARG A 283 -2.68 -21.60 -1.61
N ASN A 284 -2.03 -22.42 -0.79
CA ASN A 284 -2.52 -22.83 0.53
C ASN A 284 -2.05 -21.92 1.67
N ILE A 285 -1.12 -20.99 1.41
CA ILE A 285 -0.61 -20.06 2.41
C ILE A 285 -1.66 -18.99 2.67
N THR A 286 -1.93 -18.69 3.94
CA THR A 286 -2.72 -17.51 4.32
C THR A 286 -1.90 -16.24 4.09
N ARG A 287 -2.44 -15.30 3.31
CA ARG A 287 -1.72 -14.09 2.88
C ARG A 287 -2.37 -12.86 3.51
N LEU A 288 -1.65 -12.16 4.36
CA LEU A 288 -2.07 -10.90 4.97
C LEU A 288 -1.66 -9.75 4.04
N LEU A 289 -2.64 -9.09 3.40
CA LEU A 289 -2.39 -8.04 2.39
C LEU A 289 -3.10 -6.74 2.79
N ILE A 290 -2.54 -5.60 2.39
CA ILE A 290 -3.21 -4.29 2.58
C ILE A 290 -4.47 -4.14 1.72
N GLU A 291 -4.59 -4.91 0.64
CA GLU A 291 -5.84 -5.12 -0.12
C GLU A 291 -5.93 -6.58 -0.56
N ARG A 292 -7.04 -7.25 -0.22
CA ARG A 292 -7.30 -8.65 -0.57
C ARG A 292 -8.08 -8.81 -1.86
N ASN A 293 -7.90 -9.97 -2.49
CA ASN A 293 -8.89 -10.46 -3.43
C ASN A 293 -10.03 -11.08 -2.61
N SER A 294 -11.18 -10.40 -2.54
CA SER A 294 -12.34 -10.88 -1.79
C SER A 294 -12.81 -12.30 -2.17
N TRP A 295 -12.46 -12.80 -3.36
CA TRP A 295 -12.86 -14.14 -3.85
C TRP A 295 -11.81 -15.23 -3.57
N ASP A 296 -10.66 -14.86 -2.99
CA ASP A 296 -9.64 -15.81 -2.60
C ASP A 296 -9.70 -15.99 -1.07
N HIS A 297 -10.09 -17.20 -0.64
CA HIS A 297 -10.27 -17.52 0.78
C HIS A 297 -9.00 -17.29 1.61
N PHE A 298 -7.83 -17.47 1.00
CA PHE A 298 -6.55 -17.36 1.68
C PHE A 298 -6.05 -15.91 1.77
N ASP A 299 -6.64 -14.96 1.03
CA ASP A 299 -6.32 -13.55 1.18
C ASP A 299 -7.09 -12.94 2.37
N VAL A 300 -6.36 -12.26 3.25
CA VAL A 300 -6.90 -11.47 4.36
C VAL A 300 -6.51 -10.02 4.15
N GLY A 301 -7.48 -9.11 4.22
CA GLY A 301 -7.20 -7.69 4.24
C GLY A 301 -6.79 -7.25 5.65
N VAL A 302 -5.60 -6.67 5.78
CA VAL A 302 -5.12 -6.01 7.01
C VAL A 302 -5.05 -4.48 6.81
N PRO A 303 -5.23 -3.66 7.85
CA PRO A 303 -5.14 -2.21 7.73
C PRO A 303 -3.84 -1.76 7.09
N TYR A 304 -3.91 -0.74 6.22
CA TYR A 304 -2.70 -0.10 5.72
C TYR A 304 -1.93 0.53 6.90
N PRO A 305 -0.60 0.48 6.93
CA PRO A 305 0.19 1.26 7.86
C PRO A 305 -0.13 2.76 7.70
N THR A 306 -0.41 3.41 8.83
CA THR A 306 -0.71 4.84 8.93
C THR A 306 0.36 5.54 9.77
N GLY A 307 0.19 6.83 10.06
CA GLY A 307 1.23 7.60 10.77
C GLY A 307 1.24 7.43 12.29
N PHE A 308 0.18 6.89 12.91
CA PHE A 308 0.09 6.78 14.37
C PHE A 308 0.53 5.39 14.85
N HIS A 309 1.56 5.35 15.68
CA HIS A 309 2.16 4.15 16.24
C HIS A 309 2.28 4.28 17.77
N PRO A 310 1.23 3.92 18.53
CA PRO A 310 1.21 4.12 19.98
C PRO A 310 2.31 3.31 20.67
N ARG A 311 2.93 3.90 21.69
CA ARG A 311 3.97 3.25 22.51
C ARG A 311 3.38 2.49 23.71
N SER A 312 2.17 2.86 24.11
CA SER A 312 1.48 2.33 25.30
C SER A 312 -0.03 2.54 25.17
N ASP A 313 -0.79 1.91 26.07
CA ASP A 313 -2.24 2.10 26.17
C ASP A 313 -2.61 3.56 26.43
N SER A 314 -1.79 4.30 27.19
CA SER A 314 -2.01 5.72 27.45
C SER A 314 -1.91 6.57 26.18
N ASP A 315 -1.03 6.22 25.23
CA ASP A 315 -0.97 6.93 23.94
C ASP A 315 -2.28 6.75 23.16
N VAL A 316 -2.85 5.54 23.18
CA VAL A 316 -4.14 5.25 22.53
C VAL A 316 -5.25 6.06 23.18
N LEU A 317 -5.38 6.01 24.51
CA LEU A 317 -6.40 6.74 25.25
C LEU A 317 -6.31 8.25 25.02
N ASN A 318 -5.10 8.81 25.12
CA ASN A 318 -4.85 10.23 24.86
C ASN A 318 -5.22 10.64 23.43
N TRP A 319 -4.93 9.77 22.44
CA TRP A 319 -5.32 10.04 21.06
C TRP A 319 -6.83 9.97 20.88
N GLN A 320 -7.49 8.93 21.42
CA GLN A 320 -8.94 8.78 21.38
C GLN A 320 -9.65 9.98 22.01
N ASP A 321 -9.19 10.44 23.17
CA ASP A 321 -9.74 11.63 23.85
C ASP A 321 -9.51 12.91 23.06
N PHE A 322 -8.35 13.05 22.43
CA PHE A 322 -8.06 14.19 21.55
C PHE A 322 -9.02 14.24 20.36
N VAL A 323 -9.21 13.14 19.63
CA VAL A 323 -10.07 13.13 18.43
C VAL A 323 -11.56 13.18 18.76
N ARG A 324 -11.96 12.66 19.93
CA ARG A 324 -13.32 12.73 20.50
C ARG A 324 -13.75 14.16 20.78
N ASN A 325 -12.86 14.93 21.42
CA ASN A 325 -13.15 16.29 21.84
C ASN A 325 -12.76 17.34 20.78
N ARG A 326 -12.28 16.91 19.60
CA ARG A 326 -11.87 17.81 18.53
C ARG A 326 -13.09 18.53 17.94
N ARG A 327 -13.06 19.87 17.96
CA ARG A 327 -14.05 20.70 17.24
C ARG A 327 -13.92 20.50 15.74
N ARG A 328 -15.04 20.21 15.08
CA ARG A 328 -15.16 20.03 13.62
C ARG A 328 -16.03 21.14 13.07
N GLU A 329 -15.55 21.83 12.05
CA GLU A 329 -16.23 22.99 11.45
C GLU A 329 -16.74 22.69 10.04
N THR A 330 -16.33 21.57 9.46
CA THR A 330 -16.66 21.18 8.11
C THR A 330 -17.49 19.90 8.14
N LEU A 331 -18.58 19.87 7.36
CA LEU A 331 -19.44 18.68 7.28
C LEU A 331 -18.67 17.51 6.65
N PHE A 332 -17.98 17.74 5.53
CA PHE A 332 -17.21 16.68 4.89
C PHE A 332 -15.94 17.18 4.22
N CYS A 333 -15.05 16.26 3.88
CA CYS A 333 -13.83 16.62 3.17
C CYS A 333 -13.41 15.60 2.14
N PHE A 334 -12.58 16.03 1.19
CA PHE A 334 -11.92 15.13 0.26
C PHE A 334 -10.43 15.46 0.12
N ALA A 335 -9.58 14.47 0.40
CA ALA A 335 -8.16 14.50 0.08
C ALA A 335 -7.88 13.55 -1.09
N GLY A 336 -7.45 14.12 -2.21
CA GLY A 336 -7.14 13.37 -3.43
C GLY A 336 -6.88 14.26 -4.63
N ALA A 337 -6.50 13.60 -5.73
CA ALA A 337 -6.34 14.22 -7.04
C ALA A 337 -6.97 13.32 -8.11
N PRO A 338 -7.46 13.88 -9.24
CA PRO A 338 -7.87 13.10 -10.40
C PRO A 338 -6.70 12.26 -10.91
N ARG A 339 -6.98 11.05 -11.39
CA ARG A 339 -5.99 10.18 -12.01
C ARG A 339 -5.75 10.62 -13.45
N ALA A 340 -4.49 10.84 -13.80
CA ALA A 340 -4.09 11.19 -15.16
C ALA A 340 -4.53 10.08 -16.14
N GLY A 341 -5.03 10.49 -17.31
CA GLY A 341 -5.44 9.57 -18.38
C GLY A 341 -6.77 8.83 -18.15
N ILE A 342 -7.50 9.10 -17.07
CA ILE A 342 -8.85 8.55 -16.86
C ILE A 342 -9.89 9.63 -17.11
N GLU A 343 -10.57 9.53 -18.25
CA GLU A 343 -11.70 10.40 -18.57
C GLU A 343 -12.82 10.23 -17.53
N HIS A 344 -13.41 11.35 -17.11
CA HIS A 344 -14.46 11.39 -16.09
C HIS A 344 -14.09 10.63 -14.80
N ASP A 345 -12.84 10.77 -14.33
CA ASP A 345 -12.41 10.15 -13.08
C ASP A 345 -13.30 10.60 -11.92
N PHE A 346 -13.74 9.63 -11.12
CA PHE A 346 -14.62 9.86 -10.01
C PHE A 346 -14.01 10.80 -8.97
N ARG A 347 -12.69 10.78 -8.78
CA ARG A 347 -11.99 11.73 -7.90
C ARG A 347 -12.14 13.18 -8.36
N GLY A 348 -12.13 13.43 -9.67
CA GLY A 348 -12.41 14.76 -10.22
C GLY A 348 -13.88 15.17 -10.03
N ILE A 349 -14.81 14.23 -10.10
CA ILE A 349 -16.21 14.47 -9.77
C ILE A 349 -16.36 14.87 -8.29
N LEU A 350 -15.69 14.17 -7.38
CA LEU A 350 -15.73 14.50 -5.94
C LEU A 350 -15.14 15.88 -5.63
N LEU A 351 -14.05 16.28 -6.31
CA LEU A 351 -13.48 17.63 -6.15
C LEU A 351 -14.49 18.71 -6.56
N ARG A 352 -15.14 18.58 -7.72
CA ARG A 352 -16.17 19.53 -8.16
C ARG A 352 -17.36 19.59 -7.20
N HIS A 353 -17.86 18.43 -6.75
CA HIS A 353 -18.92 18.40 -5.74
C HIS A 353 -18.51 19.13 -4.46
N CYS A 354 -17.26 19.01 -4.03
CA CYS A 354 -16.75 19.70 -2.85
C CYS A 354 -16.70 21.22 -3.06
N GLU A 355 -16.21 21.68 -4.21
CA GLU A 355 -16.20 23.10 -4.61
C GLU A 355 -17.62 23.70 -4.66
N GLU A 356 -18.58 22.96 -5.22
CA GLU A 356 -19.97 23.38 -5.35
C GLU A 356 -20.74 23.40 -4.01
N SER A 357 -20.21 22.75 -2.97
CA SER A 357 -20.89 22.56 -1.67
C SER A 357 -20.89 23.78 -0.76
N ARG A 358 -20.57 24.98 -1.26
CA ARG A 358 -20.69 26.30 -0.58
C ARG A 358 -20.08 26.33 0.84
N GLY A 359 -18.88 25.79 0.99
CA GLY A 359 -18.15 25.78 2.26
C GLY A 359 -18.48 24.62 3.21
N ALA A 360 -19.47 23.77 2.88
CA ALA A 360 -19.74 22.54 3.63
C ALA A 360 -18.63 21.49 3.45
N CYS A 361 -17.80 21.64 2.43
CA CYS A 361 -16.74 20.71 2.10
C CYS A 361 -15.35 21.35 2.06
N ARG A 362 -14.35 20.66 2.61
CA ARG A 362 -12.93 21.05 2.57
C ARG A 362 -12.14 20.10 1.66
N THR A 363 -11.40 20.64 0.69
CA THR A 363 -10.51 19.86 -0.17
C THR A 363 -9.05 19.94 0.28
N VAL A 364 -8.33 18.84 0.07
CA VAL A 364 -6.87 18.86 -0.10
C VAL A 364 -6.59 18.31 -1.49
N ASP A 365 -6.28 19.20 -2.42
CA ASP A 365 -5.82 18.81 -3.73
C ASP A 365 -4.42 18.21 -3.61
N CYS A 366 -4.31 16.91 -3.91
CA CYS A 366 -3.07 16.16 -3.84
C CYS A 366 -2.21 16.28 -5.10
N THR A 367 -2.60 17.10 -6.09
CA THR A 367 -1.74 17.40 -7.23
C THR A 367 -0.41 18.03 -6.76
N GLY A 368 0.68 17.70 -7.46
CA GLY A 368 2.00 18.27 -7.17
C GLY A 368 2.63 17.90 -5.81
N GLY A 369 2.15 16.85 -5.12
CA GLY A 369 2.81 16.31 -3.93
C GLY A 369 2.39 16.91 -2.59
N ARG A 370 1.32 17.71 -2.52
CA ARG A 370 0.80 18.27 -1.24
C ARG A 370 0.37 17.21 -0.20
N CYS A 371 0.09 16.01 -0.69
CA CYS A 371 -0.29 14.84 0.10
C CYS A 371 0.86 13.85 0.32
N SER A 372 2.07 14.20 -0.10
CA SER A 372 3.27 13.42 0.20
C SER A 372 3.59 13.48 1.69
N ASN A 373 4.39 12.51 2.15
CA ASN A 373 4.94 12.52 3.50
C ASN A 373 5.63 13.85 3.82
N GLY A 374 5.47 14.34 5.05
CA GLY A 374 5.98 15.64 5.50
C GLY A 374 4.89 16.72 5.66
N SER A 375 3.68 16.46 5.18
CA SER A 375 2.55 17.41 5.19
C SER A 375 1.49 17.05 6.22
N SER A 376 1.11 18.01 7.08
CA SER A 376 -0.02 17.88 8.01
C SER A 376 -1.38 18.03 7.34
N ALA A 377 -1.43 18.47 6.07
CA ALA A 377 -2.65 18.94 5.42
C ALA A 377 -3.79 17.91 5.41
N ILE A 378 -3.47 16.64 5.18
CA ILE A 378 -4.45 15.54 5.17
C ILE A 378 -5.00 15.32 6.59
N LEU A 379 -4.12 15.19 7.57
CA LEU A 379 -4.50 14.93 8.96
C LEU A 379 -5.35 16.07 9.52
N GLU A 380 -4.93 17.33 9.33
CA GLU A 380 -5.69 18.50 9.75
C GLU A 380 -7.09 18.55 9.13
N THR A 381 -7.18 18.22 7.84
CA THR A 381 -8.45 18.23 7.11
C THR A 381 -9.41 17.16 7.64
N PHE A 382 -8.91 15.94 7.92
CA PHE A 382 -9.70 14.90 8.56
C PHE A 382 -10.06 15.22 10.01
N LEU A 383 -9.14 15.79 10.81
CA LEU A 383 -9.43 16.23 12.17
C LEU A 383 -10.51 17.32 12.24
N GLY A 384 -10.61 18.16 11.20
CA GLY A 384 -11.57 19.26 11.14
C GLY A 384 -12.95 18.92 10.54
N SER A 385 -13.15 17.70 10.05
CA SER A 385 -14.33 17.32 9.25
C SER A 385 -15.13 16.17 9.84
N ASP A 386 -16.47 16.24 9.82
CA ASP A 386 -17.31 15.16 10.35
C ASP A 386 -17.19 13.88 9.51
N PHE A 387 -17.27 14.02 8.19
CA PHE A 387 -17.18 12.93 7.22
C PHE A 387 -15.98 13.09 6.28
N CYS A 388 -15.45 11.99 5.76
CA CYS A 388 -14.38 12.01 4.76
C CYS A 388 -14.75 11.17 3.54
N LEU A 389 -14.59 11.72 2.34
CA LEU A 389 -14.91 11.00 1.11
C LEU A 389 -13.78 10.02 0.77
N GLN A 390 -14.11 8.73 0.68
CA GLN A 390 -13.16 7.64 0.44
C GLN A 390 -13.50 6.90 -0.86
N PRO A 391 -13.19 7.49 -2.03
CA PRO A 391 -13.25 6.75 -3.29
C PRO A 391 -12.16 5.69 -3.35
N ARG A 392 -12.26 4.80 -4.33
CA ARG A 392 -11.24 3.78 -4.58
C ARG A 392 -9.84 4.38 -4.86
N GLY A 393 -8.82 3.60 -4.53
CA GLY A 393 -7.43 3.84 -4.91
C GLY A 393 -7.17 3.65 -6.40
N ASP A 394 -5.95 3.25 -6.75
CA ASP A 394 -5.66 2.72 -8.09
C ASP A 394 -6.32 1.34 -8.26
N SER A 395 -6.46 0.61 -7.15
CA SER A 395 -7.27 -0.58 -6.95
C SER A 395 -8.54 -0.28 -6.14
N PHE A 396 -9.06 -1.20 -5.32
CA PHE A 396 -10.33 -0.99 -4.59
C PHE A 396 -10.19 -0.17 -3.32
N THR A 397 -9.04 -0.18 -2.66
CA THR A 397 -8.82 0.44 -1.35
C THR A 397 -7.68 1.44 -1.38
N ARG A 398 -7.48 2.18 -0.29
CA ARG A 398 -6.38 3.13 -0.12
C ARG A 398 -6.09 3.36 1.36
N ARG A 399 -4.83 3.66 1.70
CA ARG A 399 -4.40 4.02 3.06
C ARG A 399 -5.27 5.10 3.72
N SER A 400 -5.69 6.09 2.94
CA SER A 400 -6.47 7.25 3.43
C SER A 400 -7.81 6.88 4.09
N ILE A 401 -8.35 5.68 3.88
CA ILE A 401 -9.49 5.16 4.65
C ILE A 401 -9.13 5.13 6.14
N PHE A 402 -7.97 4.55 6.46
CA PHE A 402 -7.49 4.38 7.83
C PHE A 402 -6.99 5.71 8.41
N ASP A 403 -6.29 6.55 7.64
CA ASP A 403 -5.90 7.89 8.12
C ASP A 403 -7.13 8.73 8.52
N CYS A 404 -8.24 8.60 7.77
CA CYS A 404 -9.50 9.26 8.10
C CYS A 404 -10.12 8.73 9.40
N MET A 405 -10.20 7.40 9.54
CA MET A 405 -10.77 6.77 10.73
C MET A 405 -9.95 7.10 11.98
N ILE A 406 -8.62 7.08 11.88
CA ILE A 406 -7.72 7.44 13.00
C ILE A 406 -7.93 8.90 13.42
N ALA A 407 -8.23 9.79 12.48
CA ALA A 407 -8.56 11.19 12.78
C ALA A 407 -9.98 11.40 13.35
N GLY A 408 -10.76 10.33 13.59
CA GLY A 408 -12.14 10.40 14.09
C GLY A 408 -13.15 10.96 13.08
N SER A 409 -12.80 10.97 11.79
CA SER A 409 -13.72 11.34 10.71
C SER A 409 -14.42 10.09 10.16
N ILE A 410 -15.69 10.20 9.81
CA ILE A 410 -16.52 9.07 9.41
C ILE A 410 -16.32 8.79 7.91
N PRO A 411 -15.85 7.60 7.50
CA PRO A 411 -15.64 7.28 6.10
C PRO A 411 -16.95 7.21 5.30
N VAL A 412 -16.96 7.90 4.17
CA VAL A 412 -18.01 7.82 3.14
C VAL A 412 -17.48 7.02 1.96
N PHE A 413 -18.05 5.84 1.74
CA PHE A 413 -17.64 4.92 0.70
C PHE A 413 -18.55 4.96 -0.53
N PHE A 414 -17.97 4.65 -1.69
CA PHE A 414 -18.67 4.66 -2.99
C PHE A 414 -18.63 3.31 -3.74
N TRP A 415 -18.00 2.30 -3.14
CA TRP A 415 -17.93 0.93 -3.63
C TRP A 415 -18.11 -0.03 -2.46
N ARG A 416 -19.10 -0.92 -2.53
CA ARG A 416 -19.31 -1.94 -1.49
C ARG A 416 -18.07 -2.83 -1.30
N ARG A 417 -17.37 -3.12 -2.40
CA ARG A 417 -16.12 -3.89 -2.37
C ARG A 417 -15.02 -3.21 -1.55
N THR A 418 -14.92 -1.89 -1.59
CA THR A 418 -13.98 -1.12 -0.76
C THR A 418 -14.37 -1.20 0.71
N ALA A 419 -15.67 -1.00 0.98
CA ALA A 419 -16.18 -0.75 2.32
C ALA A 419 -16.33 -2.02 3.17
N TYR A 420 -16.88 -3.10 2.58
CA TYR A 420 -17.49 -4.20 3.35
C TYR A 420 -16.94 -5.58 3.01
N MET A 421 -15.97 -5.65 2.11
CA MET A 421 -15.46 -6.92 1.58
C MET A 421 -13.95 -7.10 1.74
N GLN A 422 -13.28 -6.21 2.47
CA GLN A 422 -11.81 -6.16 2.55
C GLN A 422 -11.30 -6.53 3.95
N TYR A 423 -11.78 -5.86 5.00
CA TYR A 423 -11.17 -5.89 6.33
C TYR A 423 -12.07 -6.55 7.40
N GLN A 424 -12.66 -7.70 7.09
CA GLN A 424 -13.64 -8.40 7.94
C GLN A 424 -13.15 -8.74 9.35
N TRP A 425 -11.82 -8.86 9.54
CA TRP A 425 -11.23 -9.12 10.85
C TRP A 425 -11.11 -7.87 11.72
N PHE A 426 -11.18 -6.68 11.11
CA PHE A 426 -10.85 -5.40 11.74
C PHE A 426 -12.04 -4.44 11.81
N LEU A 427 -13.00 -4.58 10.88
CA LEU A 427 -14.17 -3.72 10.80
C LEU A 427 -15.44 -4.46 11.22
N PRO A 428 -16.41 -3.77 11.86
CA PRO A 428 -17.68 -4.35 12.28
C PRO A 428 -18.52 -4.89 11.13
N ASN A 429 -19.41 -5.85 11.43
CA ASN A 429 -20.37 -6.40 10.46
C ASN A 429 -21.59 -5.48 10.25
N GLU A 430 -21.70 -4.40 11.01
CA GLU A 430 -22.72 -3.36 10.89
C GLU A 430 -22.13 -2.10 10.23
N PRO A 431 -22.02 -2.04 8.88
CA PRO A 431 -21.54 -0.90 8.11
C PRO A 431 -21.96 0.49 8.59
N ASP A 432 -23.26 0.63 8.87
CA ASP A 432 -23.89 1.92 9.19
C ASP A 432 -23.52 2.41 10.60
N SER A 433 -22.87 1.55 11.40
CA SER A 433 -22.34 1.94 12.71
C SER A 433 -21.08 2.81 12.62
N TYR A 434 -20.32 2.73 11.52
CA TYR A 434 -19.01 3.41 11.40
C TYR A 434 -18.79 4.11 10.06
N SER A 435 -19.70 3.98 9.09
CA SER A 435 -19.51 4.50 7.73
C SER A 435 -20.82 4.92 7.08
N VAL A 436 -20.71 5.74 6.04
CA VAL A 436 -21.83 6.06 5.13
C VAL A 436 -21.52 5.45 3.76
N PHE A 437 -22.52 4.87 3.12
CA PHE A 437 -22.42 4.43 1.72
C PHE A 437 -23.25 5.33 0.81
N ILE A 438 -22.65 5.78 -0.29
CA ILE A 438 -23.35 6.51 -1.36
C ILE A 438 -23.00 5.85 -2.69
N ASP A 439 -23.99 5.46 -3.50
CA ASP A 439 -23.70 4.79 -4.76
C ASP A 439 -22.98 5.75 -5.72
N ARG A 440 -21.80 5.33 -6.17
CA ARG A 440 -20.99 6.06 -7.16
C ARG A 440 -21.81 6.52 -8.37
N ASN A 441 -22.64 5.64 -8.91
CA ASN A 441 -23.35 5.90 -10.16
C ASN A 441 -24.44 6.96 -9.94
N GLU A 442 -25.08 6.98 -8.77
CA GLU A 442 -26.04 8.02 -8.41
C GLU A 442 -25.37 9.40 -8.30
N VAL A 443 -24.16 9.45 -7.72
CA VAL A 443 -23.34 10.67 -7.69
C VAL A 443 -22.93 11.08 -9.11
N LYS A 444 -22.44 10.13 -9.92
CA LYS A 444 -22.00 10.40 -11.31
C LYS A 444 -23.12 10.93 -12.20
N ASN A 445 -24.33 10.40 -12.03
CA ASN A 445 -25.50 10.77 -12.82
C ASN A 445 -26.19 12.04 -12.31
N GLY A 446 -25.72 12.60 -11.18
CA GLY A 446 -26.32 13.79 -10.57
C GLY A 446 -27.67 13.54 -9.89
N THR A 447 -28.07 12.28 -9.70
CA THR A 447 -29.33 11.94 -9.02
C THR A 447 -29.21 12.01 -7.51
N THR A 448 -27.99 12.10 -6.98
CA THR A 448 -27.74 12.18 -5.53
C THR A 448 -26.65 13.19 -5.21
N SER A 449 -27.00 14.17 -4.37
CA SER A 449 -26.07 15.12 -3.78
C SER A 449 -25.43 14.53 -2.53
N ILE A 450 -24.09 14.42 -2.53
CA ILE A 450 -23.32 13.95 -1.36
C ILE A 450 -23.65 14.79 -0.13
N ARG A 451 -23.69 16.12 -0.29
CA ARG A 451 -24.01 17.05 0.80
C ARG A 451 -25.38 16.75 1.40
N GLU A 452 -26.42 16.64 0.57
CA GLU A 452 -27.79 16.40 1.04
C GLU A 452 -27.94 15.05 1.74
N VAL A 453 -27.20 14.03 1.32
CA VAL A 453 -27.18 12.74 2.03
C VAL A 453 -26.56 12.90 3.41
N LEU A 454 -25.43 13.59 3.52
CA LEU A 454 -24.73 13.76 4.80
C LEU A 454 -25.46 14.71 5.76
N GLU A 455 -26.19 15.70 5.26
CA GLU A 455 -27.03 16.60 6.08
C GLU A 455 -28.25 15.90 6.70
N ARG A 456 -28.63 14.70 6.23
CA ARG A 456 -29.74 13.92 6.83
C ARG A 456 -29.37 13.29 8.17
N TYR A 457 -28.08 13.10 8.44
CA TYR A 457 -27.64 12.54 9.71
C TYR A 457 -27.73 13.60 10.81
N SER A 458 -28.44 13.27 11.89
CA SER A 458 -28.48 14.11 13.07
C SER A 458 -27.11 14.19 13.75
N LYS A 459 -26.88 15.23 14.54
CA LYS A 459 -25.65 15.38 15.33
C LYS A 459 -25.39 14.18 16.24
N GLU A 460 -26.44 13.56 16.77
CA GLU A 460 -26.33 12.39 17.64
C GLU A 460 -25.93 11.12 16.88
N GLU A 461 -26.48 10.92 15.67
CA GLU A 461 -26.03 9.82 14.79
C GLU A 461 -24.56 9.98 14.41
N VAL A 462 -24.16 11.19 14.01
CA VAL A 462 -22.76 11.52 13.72
C VAL A 462 -21.87 11.27 14.94
N ARG A 463 -22.29 11.69 16.13
CA ARG A 463 -21.55 11.44 17.38
C ARG A 463 -21.38 9.94 17.64
N ARG A 464 -22.45 9.16 17.51
CA ARG A 464 -22.43 7.70 17.71
C ARG A 464 -21.52 6.99 16.70
N MET A 465 -21.62 7.35 15.42
CA MET A 465 -20.76 6.79 14.38
C MET A 465 -19.29 7.12 14.61
N ARG A 466 -19.01 8.35 15.05
CA ARG A 466 -17.65 8.77 15.41
C ARG A 466 -17.10 8.01 16.60
N GLU A 467 -17.87 7.85 17.67
CA GLU A 467 -17.42 7.04 18.81
C GLU A 467 -17.08 5.62 18.36
N ARG A 468 -17.89 5.04 17.46
CA ARG A 468 -17.58 3.74 16.89
C ARG A 468 -16.26 3.72 16.12
N VAL A 469 -15.98 4.75 15.33
CA VAL A 469 -14.70 4.91 14.62
C VAL A 469 -13.52 5.06 15.60
N ILE A 470 -13.70 5.84 16.68
CA ILE A 470 -12.67 6.07 17.70
C ILE A 470 -12.36 4.79 18.48
N GLU A 471 -13.37 4.00 18.85
CA GLU A 471 -13.20 2.68 19.49
C GLU A 471 -12.36 1.72 18.65
N LEU A 472 -12.47 1.79 17.32
CA LEU A 472 -11.73 0.91 16.40
C LEU A 472 -10.25 1.28 16.25
N VAL A 473 -9.84 2.51 16.61
CA VAL A 473 -8.47 3.01 16.42
C VAL A 473 -7.38 2.03 16.84
N PRO A 474 -7.37 1.45 18.07
CA PRO A 474 -6.35 0.48 18.47
C PRO A 474 -6.21 -0.66 17.44
N ASN A 475 -7.31 -1.25 17.00
CA ASN A 475 -7.34 -2.36 16.04
C ASN A 475 -6.89 -1.97 14.62
N LEU A 476 -6.74 -0.68 14.32
CA LEU A 476 -6.38 -0.16 12.99
C LEU A 476 -4.95 0.38 12.90
N VAL A 477 -4.24 0.48 14.03
CA VAL A 477 -2.86 0.96 14.10
C VAL A 477 -1.90 -0.16 14.48
N TYR A 478 -0.61 0.10 14.30
CA TYR A 478 0.45 -0.83 14.69
C TYR A 478 1.29 -0.19 15.79
N SER A 479 1.39 -0.81 16.96
CA SER A 479 2.18 -0.29 18.08
C SER A 479 3.67 -0.28 17.76
N LYS A 480 4.35 0.78 18.24
CA LYS A 480 5.81 0.89 18.25
C LYS A 480 6.46 -0.02 19.29
N SER A 481 5.72 -0.44 20.31
CA SER A 481 6.21 -1.37 21.33
C SER A 481 6.46 -2.74 20.69
N PRO A 482 7.67 -3.33 20.83
CA PRO A 482 7.96 -4.67 20.31
C PRO A 482 7.03 -5.75 20.91
N ASN A 483 6.63 -5.55 22.18
CA ASN A 483 5.74 -6.46 22.90
C ASN A 483 4.25 -6.18 22.65
N GLY A 484 3.92 -5.18 21.83
CA GLY A 484 2.56 -4.70 21.64
C GLY A 484 2.06 -3.85 22.80
N LEU A 485 0.74 -3.65 22.82
CA LEU A 485 0.00 -2.93 23.85
C LEU A 485 -0.44 -3.89 24.97
N GLU A 486 -0.71 -3.38 26.17
CA GLU A 486 -0.99 -4.24 27.34
C GLU A 486 -2.44 -4.72 27.34
N THR A 487 -3.38 -3.79 27.20
CA THR A 487 -4.83 -4.06 27.22
C THR A 487 -5.42 -4.10 25.82
N PHE A 488 -5.01 -3.16 24.97
CA PHE A 488 -5.52 -3.07 23.62
C PHE A 488 -4.86 -4.11 22.71
N LYS A 489 -5.62 -4.61 21.73
CA LYS A 489 -5.08 -5.39 20.63
C LYS A 489 -4.93 -4.49 19.43
N ASP A 490 -3.71 -4.38 18.93
CA ASP A 490 -3.46 -3.59 17.75
C ASP A 490 -3.69 -4.40 16.46
N ALA A 491 -3.47 -3.79 15.29
CA ALA A 491 -3.72 -4.44 14.02
C ALA A 491 -2.85 -5.70 13.81
N PHE A 492 -1.65 -5.77 14.39
CA PHE A 492 -0.82 -6.97 14.35
C PHE A 492 -1.45 -8.07 15.21
N ASP A 493 -1.85 -7.75 16.45
CA ASP A 493 -2.42 -8.72 17.39
C ASP A 493 -3.74 -9.31 16.85
N VAL A 494 -4.61 -8.46 16.28
CA VAL A 494 -5.86 -8.89 15.62
C VAL A 494 -5.57 -9.82 14.44
N ALA A 495 -4.56 -9.53 13.63
CA ALA A 495 -4.18 -10.35 12.50
C ALA A 495 -3.69 -11.74 12.94
N VAL A 496 -2.79 -11.80 13.92
CA VAL A 496 -2.22 -13.06 14.42
C VAL A 496 -3.29 -13.91 15.11
N ASP A 497 -4.15 -13.31 15.93
CA ASP A 497 -5.30 -14.01 16.51
C ASP A 497 -6.26 -14.54 15.43
N GLY A 498 -6.48 -13.77 14.37
CA GLY A 498 -7.25 -14.20 13.20
C GLY A 498 -6.63 -15.41 12.49
N VAL A 499 -5.30 -15.43 12.35
CA VAL A 499 -4.55 -16.55 11.78
C VAL A 499 -4.73 -17.80 12.63
N PHE A 500 -4.49 -17.71 13.94
CA PHE A 500 -4.65 -18.86 14.84
C PHE A 500 -6.07 -19.43 14.82
N ARG A 501 -7.08 -18.56 14.86
CA ARG A 501 -8.49 -18.97 14.75
C ARG A 501 -8.77 -19.65 13.42
N ARG A 502 -8.32 -19.09 12.29
CA ARG A 502 -8.48 -19.71 10.98
C ARG A 502 -7.88 -21.11 10.97
N PHE A 503 -6.66 -21.29 11.46
CA PHE A 503 -5.99 -22.60 11.40
C PHE A 503 -6.68 -23.64 12.26
N LYS A 504 -7.17 -23.27 13.44
CA LYS A 504 -8.04 -24.14 14.25
C LYS A 504 -9.34 -24.51 13.56
N GLU A 505 -9.99 -23.56 12.88
CA GLU A 505 -11.21 -23.84 12.11
C GLU A 505 -10.92 -24.76 10.92
N GLN A 506 -9.77 -24.59 10.27
CA GLN A 506 -9.34 -25.37 9.11
C GLN A 506 -8.91 -26.80 9.44
N GLU A 507 -8.55 -27.12 10.70
CA GLU A 507 -8.32 -28.51 11.13
C GLU A 507 -9.53 -29.40 10.85
N ASN A 508 -10.74 -28.82 10.89
CA ASN A 508 -12.01 -29.51 10.64
C ASN A 508 -12.49 -29.44 9.18
N TRP A 509 -11.71 -28.86 8.26
CA TRP A 509 -12.10 -28.62 6.86
C TRP A 509 -11.33 -29.50 5.86
N TYR A 510 -11.86 -29.57 4.63
CA TYR A 510 -11.19 -30.25 3.52
C TYR A 510 -9.91 -29.50 3.13
N LYS A 511 -8.76 -30.13 3.40
CA LYS A 511 -7.45 -29.63 2.98
C LYS A 511 -7.24 -29.94 1.50
N TRP A 512 -7.25 -28.92 0.65
CA TRP A 512 -6.83 -29.00 -0.75
C TRP A 512 -5.41 -29.58 -0.80
N ARG A 513 -5.30 -30.81 -1.34
CA ARG A 513 -4.02 -31.51 -1.53
C ARG A 513 -3.24 -30.90 -2.67
#